data_AF-A0A9Q9BLK9-F1
#
_entry.id   AF-A0A9Q9BLK9-F1
#
_cell.length_a   1.000
_cell.length_b   1.000
_cell.length_c   1.000
_cell.angle_alpha   90.00
_cell.angle_beta   90.00
_cell.angle_gamma   90.00
#
_symmetry.space_group_name_H-M   'P 1'
#
loop_
_entity.id
_entity.type
_entity.pdbx_description
1 polymer ?
#
loop_
_entity_poly.entity_id
_entity_poly.type
_entity_poly.pdbx_seq_one_letter_code
_entity_poly.pdbx_strand_id
1 'polypeptide(L)'
;MIDYTPWNVTDYHKIFIAEAKQLIEIFRNEIVEIHHVGSTAVQDMPGNQSMDILPVVKNIDKIDQYSEAMTLAGYRAAELSICADERCKSFTREIDNLTRVIIMVEKTNYEVVDRRLAVRDYLRVHADIRTAYALKEKLAFQYSDDSPDYHTARNEYVSSLERDAISWYQSMKR
;
A
#
# COMPACT_ATOMS: atom_id res chain seq x y z
N MET A 1 28.80 -9.69 -17.00
CA MET A 1 28.29 -10.48 -15.86
C MET A 1 26.97 -9.82 -15.47
N ILE A 2 25.84 -10.39 -15.86
CA ILE A 2 24.52 -9.84 -15.49
C ILE A 2 24.19 -10.49 -14.16
N ASP A 3 24.30 -9.71 -13.09
CA ASP A 3 23.85 -10.09 -11.75
C ASP A 3 22.33 -10.21 -11.79
N TYR A 4 21.83 -11.43 -12.01
CA TYR A 4 20.42 -11.75 -11.83
C TYR A 4 20.20 -12.04 -10.36
N THR A 5 20.17 -10.99 -9.54
CA THR A 5 19.55 -11.10 -8.22
C THR A 5 18.04 -11.12 -8.46
N PRO A 6 17.32 -12.19 -8.08
CA PRO A 6 15.86 -12.16 -8.15
C PRO A 6 15.37 -10.95 -7.37
N TRP A 7 14.65 -10.04 -8.04
CA TRP A 7 13.89 -9.01 -7.36
C TRP A 7 12.84 -9.76 -6.52
N ASN A 8 13.08 -9.83 -5.22
CA ASN A 8 12.33 -10.51 -4.16
C ASN A 8 12.56 -12.00 -3.87
N VAL A 9 13.33 -12.24 -2.80
CA VAL A 9 13.24 -13.45 -1.94
C VAL A 9 12.36 -13.22 -0.69
N THR A 10 11.82 -12.01 -0.53
CA THR A 10 11.02 -11.63 0.64
C THR A 10 9.59 -12.15 0.53
N ASP A 11 9.16 -12.91 1.53
CA ASP A 11 7.78 -13.38 1.66
C ASP A 11 6.90 -12.30 2.34
N TYR A 12 6.43 -11.33 1.54
CA TYR A 12 5.56 -10.26 2.06
C TYR A 12 4.24 -10.79 2.59
N HIS A 13 3.75 -11.93 2.11
CA HIS A 13 2.51 -12.50 2.62
C HIS A 13 2.68 -12.91 4.09
N LYS A 14 3.77 -13.58 4.42
CA LYS A 14 4.11 -13.92 5.81
C LYS A 14 4.32 -12.68 6.68
N ILE A 15 5.00 -11.65 6.16
CA ILE A 15 5.19 -10.38 6.87
C ILE A 15 3.83 -9.72 7.13
N PHE A 16 3.00 -9.55 6.10
CA PHE A 16 1.65 -8.99 6.22
C PHE A 16 0.81 -9.72 7.27
N ILE A 17 0.82 -11.06 7.30
CA ILE A 17 0.07 -11.82 8.32
C ILE A 17 0.56 -11.48 9.74
N ALA A 18 1.87 -11.39 9.94
CA ALA A 18 2.44 -11.04 11.25
C ALA A 18 2.05 -9.62 11.68
N GLU A 19 2.18 -8.66 10.76
CA GLU A 19 1.79 -7.26 10.98
C GLU A 19 0.29 -7.13 11.25
N ALA A 20 -0.54 -7.80 10.46
CA ALA A 20 -1.99 -7.77 10.61
C ALA A 20 -2.42 -8.30 11.98
N LYS A 21 -1.80 -9.39 12.46
CA LYS A 21 -2.06 -9.91 13.82
C LYS A 21 -1.71 -8.89 14.89
N GLN A 22 -0.54 -8.26 14.80
CA GLN A 22 -0.13 -7.24 15.76
C GLN A 22 -1.08 -6.04 15.78
N LEU A 23 -1.52 -5.57 14.60
CA LEU A 23 -2.49 -4.47 14.51
C LEU A 23 -3.86 -4.88 15.06
N ILE A 24 -4.36 -6.07 14.73
CA ILE A 24 -5.60 -6.60 15.32
C ILE A 24 -5.47 -6.69 16.84
N GLU A 25 -4.29 -6.99 17.38
CA GLU A 25 -4.08 -6.99 18.81
C GLU A 25 -4.13 -5.59 19.44
N ILE A 26 -3.58 -4.59 18.78
CA ILE A 26 -3.61 -3.21 19.28
C ILE A 26 -5.03 -2.64 19.22
N PHE A 27 -5.68 -2.75 18.06
CA PHE A 27 -6.94 -2.08 17.77
C PHE A 27 -8.18 -2.91 18.12
N ARG A 28 -8.02 -4.23 18.32
CA ARG A 28 -9.07 -5.16 18.72
C ARG A 28 -10.31 -5.03 17.83
N ASN A 29 -11.43 -4.63 18.43
CA ASN A 29 -12.73 -4.51 17.80
C ASN A 29 -12.84 -3.30 16.88
N GLU A 30 -11.83 -2.43 16.81
CA GLU A 30 -11.91 -1.22 15.98
C GLU A 30 -11.61 -1.49 14.51
N ILE A 31 -10.79 -2.50 14.21
CA ILE A 31 -10.56 -2.98 12.84
C ILE A 31 -11.73 -3.87 12.42
N VAL A 32 -12.35 -3.56 11.28
CA VAL A 32 -13.37 -4.42 10.64
C VAL A 32 -12.78 -5.30 9.55
N GLU A 33 -11.80 -4.79 8.81
CA GLU A 33 -11.11 -5.49 7.75
C GLU A 33 -9.65 -5.02 7.70
N ILE A 34 -8.76 -5.86 7.19
CA ILE A 34 -7.36 -5.48 7.01
C ILE A 34 -6.84 -6.08 5.71
N HIS A 35 -6.25 -5.22 4.88
CA HIS A 35 -5.84 -5.58 3.54
C HIS A 35 -4.35 -5.30 3.32
N HIS A 36 -3.67 -6.24 2.67
CA HIS A 36 -2.39 -5.96 2.03
C HIS A 36 -2.68 -5.26 0.71
N VAL A 37 -2.11 -4.07 0.51
CA VAL A 37 -2.26 -3.25 -0.69
C VAL A 37 -0.89 -2.82 -1.21
N GLY A 38 -0.87 -2.03 -2.30
CA GLY A 38 0.37 -1.63 -2.95
C GLY A 38 1.01 -2.74 -3.80
N SER A 39 2.19 -2.46 -4.35
CA SER A 39 2.88 -3.36 -5.28
C SER A 39 3.32 -4.68 -4.62
N THR A 40 3.71 -4.65 -3.34
CA THR A 40 4.10 -5.86 -2.58
C THR A 40 2.95 -6.83 -2.33
N ALA A 41 1.69 -6.39 -2.50
CA ALA A 41 0.50 -7.25 -2.43
C ALA A 41 0.23 -8.02 -3.74
N VAL A 42 1.00 -7.75 -4.79
CA VAL A 42 0.84 -8.37 -6.11
C VAL A 42 2.04 -9.28 -6.36
N GLN A 43 1.76 -10.54 -6.69
CA GLN A 43 2.81 -11.51 -7.00
C GLN A 43 3.63 -11.08 -8.22
N ASP A 44 4.91 -11.43 -8.22
CA ASP A 44 5.87 -11.14 -9.31
C ASP A 44 6.08 -9.64 -9.57
N MET A 45 5.65 -8.77 -8.66
CA MET A 45 5.98 -7.37 -8.69
C MET A 45 7.34 -7.11 -8.02
N PRO A 46 8.12 -6.16 -8.58
CA PRO A 46 9.27 -5.63 -7.89
C PRO A 46 8.80 -5.05 -6.54
N GLY A 47 9.28 -5.60 -5.42
CA GLY A 47 8.98 -5.07 -4.10
C GLY A 47 9.73 -3.77 -3.86
N ASN A 48 8.99 -2.67 -3.73
CA ASN A 48 9.57 -1.46 -3.17
C ASN A 48 9.98 -1.72 -1.71
N GLN A 49 10.87 -0.88 -1.17
CA GLN A 49 11.29 -0.96 0.24
C GLN A 49 10.16 -0.57 1.22
N SER A 50 8.90 -0.68 0.80
CA SER A 50 7.72 -0.43 1.63
C SER A 50 6.64 -1.52 1.47
N MET A 51 5.88 -1.77 2.52
CA MET A 51 4.72 -2.64 2.51
C MET A 51 3.51 -1.87 3.01
N ASP A 52 2.50 -1.72 2.16
CA ASP A 52 1.30 -0.95 2.48
C ASP A 52 0.21 -1.85 3.07
N ILE A 53 -0.29 -1.47 4.24
CA ILE A 53 -1.35 -2.15 4.95
C ILE A 53 -2.52 -1.17 5.11
N LEU A 54 -3.71 -1.63 4.75
CA LEU A 54 -4.96 -0.87 4.83
C LEU A 54 -5.90 -1.51 5.85
N PRO A 55 -5.83 -1.14 7.14
CA PRO A 55 -6.87 -1.43 8.10
C PRO A 55 -8.09 -0.54 7.84
N VAL A 56 -9.25 -1.15 7.66
CA VAL A 56 -10.55 -0.47 7.64
C VAL A 56 -11.09 -0.47 9.06
N VAL A 57 -11.42 0.71 9.59
CA VAL A 57 -11.78 0.91 11.00
C VAL A 57 -13.22 1.38 11.17
N LYS A 58 -13.81 1.16 12.35
CA LYS A 58 -15.21 1.56 12.63
C LYS A 58 -15.37 3.07 12.75
N ASN A 59 -14.46 3.72 13.48
CA ASN A 59 -14.45 5.15 13.73
C ASN A 59 -12.99 5.65 13.74
N ILE A 60 -12.66 6.48 12.75
CA ILE A 60 -11.29 6.98 12.59
C ILE A 60 -10.86 7.96 13.70
N ASP A 61 -11.80 8.65 14.35
CA ASP A 61 -11.49 9.58 15.46
C ASP A 61 -11.03 8.84 16.71
N LYS A 62 -11.37 7.55 16.84
CA LYS A 62 -10.91 6.72 17.96
C LYS A 62 -9.47 6.27 17.82
N ILE A 63 -8.86 6.40 16.64
CA ILE A 63 -7.50 5.88 16.41
C ILE A 63 -6.46 6.60 17.26
N ASP A 64 -6.67 7.88 17.57
CA ASP A 64 -5.72 8.64 18.39
C ASP A 64 -5.56 8.08 19.82
N GLN A 65 -6.57 7.39 20.35
CA GLN A 65 -6.51 6.74 21.67
C GLN A 65 -5.53 5.55 21.71
N TYR A 66 -5.10 5.02 20.56
CA TYR A 66 -4.15 3.91 20.45
C TYR A 66 -2.71 4.37 20.17
N SER A 67 -2.46 5.68 20.13
CA SER A 67 -1.15 6.24 19.75
C SER A 67 0.00 5.73 20.63
N GLU A 68 -0.23 5.59 21.94
CA GLU A 68 0.78 5.04 22.86
C GLU A 68 1.07 3.56 22.57
N ALA A 69 0.03 2.74 22.36
CA ALA A 69 0.19 1.33 22.02
C ALA A 69 0.92 1.14 20.68
N MET A 70 0.61 1.97 19.68
CA MET A 70 1.32 2.00 18.41
C MET A 70 2.80 2.37 18.58
N THR A 71 3.09 3.38 19.41
CA THR A 71 4.46 3.80 19.72
C THR A 71 5.26 2.69 20.41
N LEU A 72 4.66 2.01 21.40
CA LEU A 72 5.27 0.87 22.09
C LEU A 72 5.52 -0.31 21.14
N ALA A 73 4.66 -0.49 20.14
CA ALA A 73 4.86 -1.46 19.05
C ALA A 73 5.87 -1.00 17.99
N GLY A 74 6.49 0.18 18.14
CA GLY A 74 7.52 0.72 17.26
C GLY A 74 7.01 1.50 16.05
N TYR A 75 5.70 1.75 15.96
CA TYR A 75 5.13 2.60 14.92
C TYR A 75 5.23 4.09 15.29
N ARG A 76 5.39 4.94 14.28
CA ARG A 76 5.36 6.39 14.39
C ARG A 76 4.18 6.92 13.61
N ALA A 77 3.46 7.91 14.15
CA ALA A 77 2.49 8.66 13.36
C ALA A 77 3.20 9.33 12.18
N ALA A 78 2.57 9.29 11.02
CA ALA A 78 3.08 9.88 9.79
C ALA A 78 2.01 10.74 9.14
N GLU A 79 2.41 11.82 8.50
CA GLU A 79 1.56 12.63 7.63
C GLU A 79 1.91 12.29 6.19
N LEU A 80 1.11 11.40 5.58
CA LEU A 80 1.30 10.99 4.19
C LEU A 80 0.43 11.86 3.29
N SER A 81 0.95 12.25 2.12
CA SER A 81 0.20 13.00 1.12
C SER A 81 -1.08 12.28 0.69
N ILE A 82 -1.06 10.94 0.67
CA ILE A 82 -2.24 10.11 0.40
C ILE A 82 -3.37 10.26 1.44
N CYS A 83 -3.06 10.86 2.60
CA CYS A 83 -4.03 11.21 3.65
C CYS A 83 -4.36 12.71 3.73
N ALA A 84 -3.76 13.56 2.89
CA ALA A 84 -3.98 15.00 2.97
C ALA A 84 -5.43 15.41 2.64
N ASP A 85 -6.03 14.74 1.66
CA ASP A 85 -7.40 15.02 1.19
C ASP A 85 -8.43 13.99 1.69
N GLU A 86 -8.00 13.04 2.51
CA GLU A 86 -8.81 11.91 2.94
C GLU A 86 -8.88 11.87 4.47
N ARG A 87 -10.05 11.53 5.02
CA ARG A 87 -10.19 11.28 6.46
C ARG A 87 -9.53 9.94 6.81
N CYS A 88 -8.21 9.94 6.95
CA CYS A 88 -7.40 8.79 7.35
C CYS A 88 -6.32 9.13 8.39
N LYS A 89 -5.76 8.07 8.98
CA LYS A 89 -4.64 8.12 9.92
C LYS A 89 -3.53 7.23 9.39
N SER A 90 -2.30 7.72 9.40
CA SER A 90 -1.15 6.98 8.91
C SER A 90 -0.09 6.75 9.97
N PHE A 91 0.52 5.56 9.92
CA PHE A 91 1.66 5.20 10.75
C PHE A 91 2.73 4.52 9.91
N THR A 92 3.99 4.64 10.31
CA THR A 92 5.11 3.94 9.69
C THR A 92 5.94 3.19 10.71
N ARG A 93 6.53 2.06 10.28
CA ARG A 93 7.51 1.32 11.07
C ARG A 93 8.54 0.67 10.15
N GLU A 94 9.80 0.94 10.39
CA GLU A 94 10.90 0.34 9.64
C GLU A 94 11.46 -0.87 10.40
N ILE A 95 11.52 -2.03 9.75
CA ILE A 95 12.21 -3.23 10.26
C ILE A 95 12.81 -3.96 9.06
N ASP A 96 14.07 -4.40 9.18
CA ASP A 96 14.80 -5.15 8.15
C ASP A 96 14.84 -4.43 6.78
N ASN A 97 15.06 -3.11 6.81
CA ASN A 97 15.06 -2.23 5.63
C ASN A 97 13.74 -2.25 4.83
N LEU A 98 12.64 -2.67 5.48
CA LEU A 98 11.30 -2.64 4.93
C LEU A 98 10.41 -1.71 5.77
N THR A 99 9.94 -0.64 5.13
CA THR A 99 9.01 0.31 5.73
C THR A 99 7.59 -0.24 5.68
N ARG A 100 7.01 -0.60 6.82
CA ARG A 100 5.57 -0.86 6.90
C ARG A 100 4.83 0.47 6.94
N VAL A 101 3.91 0.66 6.02
CA VAL A 101 3.07 1.85 5.92
C VAL A 101 1.64 1.43 6.24
N ILE A 102 1.10 1.95 7.34
CA ILE A 102 -0.26 1.68 7.78
C ILE A 102 -1.11 2.88 7.40
N ILE A 103 -2.15 2.66 6.62
CA ILE A 103 -3.12 3.70 6.24
C ILE A 103 -4.48 3.25 6.73
N MET A 104 -5.01 3.90 7.76
CA MET A 104 -6.29 3.55 8.37
C MET A 104 -7.40 4.43 7.83
N VAL A 105 -8.48 3.80 7.37
CA VAL A 105 -9.63 4.49 6.77
C VAL A 105 -10.92 4.04 7.43
N GLU A 106 -11.87 4.95 7.63
CA GLU A 106 -13.17 4.58 8.20
C GLU A 106 -13.98 3.75 7.20
N LYS A 107 -14.66 2.71 7.67
CA LYS A 107 -15.49 1.80 6.84
C LYS A 107 -16.58 2.49 6.02
N THR A 108 -17.01 3.67 6.45
CA THR A 108 -18.02 4.49 5.74
C THR A 108 -17.46 5.13 4.49
N ASN A 109 -16.14 5.21 4.35
CA ASN A 109 -15.44 5.80 3.22
C ASN A 109 -15.10 4.73 2.17
N TYR A 110 -16.14 4.10 1.62
CA TYR A 110 -16.01 2.96 0.70
C TYR A 110 -15.23 3.32 -0.57
N GLU A 111 -15.34 4.55 -1.07
CA GLU A 111 -14.61 4.99 -2.28
C GLU A 111 -13.10 4.95 -2.07
N VAL A 112 -12.63 5.39 -0.91
CA VAL A 112 -11.22 5.41 -0.51
C VAL A 112 -10.69 3.99 -0.30
N VAL A 113 -11.50 3.10 0.29
CA VAL A 113 -11.19 1.67 0.43
C VAL A 113 -11.09 1.02 -0.95
N ASP A 114 -12.13 1.18 -1.76
CA ASP A 114 -12.26 0.56 -3.08
C ASP A 114 -11.14 1.02 -4.02
N ARG A 115 -10.78 2.31 -4.04
CA ARG A 115 -9.65 2.80 -4.85
C ARG A 115 -8.34 2.06 -4.57
N ARG A 116 -8.05 1.81 -3.28
CA ARG A 116 -6.82 1.11 -2.88
C ARG A 116 -6.85 -0.38 -3.20
N LEU A 117 -8.02 -1.03 -3.07
CA LEU A 117 -8.19 -2.43 -3.44
C LEU A 117 -8.19 -2.61 -4.97
N ALA A 118 -8.77 -1.66 -5.70
CA ALA A 118 -8.91 -1.68 -7.15
C ALA A 118 -7.56 -1.85 -7.83
N VAL A 119 -6.54 -1.05 -7.48
CA VAL A 119 -5.21 -1.14 -8.10
C VAL A 119 -4.59 -2.52 -7.89
N ARG A 120 -4.62 -3.02 -6.65
CA ARG A 120 -4.09 -4.34 -6.32
C ARG A 120 -4.78 -5.44 -7.14
N ASP A 121 -6.10 -5.44 -7.14
CA ASP A 121 -6.88 -6.51 -7.77
C ASP A 121 -6.81 -6.40 -9.31
N TYR A 122 -6.75 -5.18 -9.85
CA TYR A 122 -6.56 -4.94 -11.28
C TYR A 122 -5.22 -5.50 -11.77
N LEU A 123 -4.13 -5.26 -11.04
CA LEU A 123 -2.80 -5.79 -11.37
C LEU A 123 -2.68 -7.31 -11.19
N ARG A 124 -3.47 -7.91 -10.28
CA ARG A 124 -3.53 -9.37 -10.13
C ARG A 124 -4.19 -10.03 -11.35
N VAL A 125 -5.20 -9.39 -11.93
CA VAL A 125 -5.97 -9.93 -13.07
C VAL A 125 -5.30 -9.64 -14.42
N HIS A 126 -4.70 -8.46 -14.60
CA HIS A 126 -4.16 -8.01 -15.89
C HIS A 126 -2.63 -8.16 -15.94
N ALA A 127 -2.16 -9.32 -16.40
CA ALA A 127 -0.74 -9.68 -16.38
C ALA A 127 0.15 -8.79 -17.28
N ASP A 128 -0.39 -8.33 -18.41
CA ASP A 128 0.25 -7.39 -19.32
C ASP A 128 0.45 -6.03 -18.66
N ILE A 129 -0.58 -5.50 -17.99
CA ILE A 129 -0.52 -4.24 -17.25
C ILE A 129 0.43 -4.36 -16.05
N ARG A 130 0.37 -5.48 -15.31
CA ARG A 130 1.31 -5.77 -14.21
C ARG A 130 2.76 -5.74 -14.68
N THR A 131 3.06 -6.36 -15.82
CA THR A 131 4.41 -6.38 -16.39
C THR A 131 4.87 -4.97 -16.76
N ALA A 132 4.00 -4.17 -17.37
CA ALA A 132 4.31 -2.77 -17.70
C ALA A 132 4.56 -1.92 -16.46
N TYR A 133 3.73 -2.09 -15.41
CA TYR A 133 3.90 -1.36 -14.15
C TYR A 133 5.17 -1.80 -13.40
N ALA A 134 5.47 -3.10 -13.35
CA ALA A 134 6.71 -3.64 -12.78
C ALA A 134 7.96 -3.04 -13.41
N LEU A 135 7.98 -2.92 -14.75
CA LEU A 135 9.09 -2.30 -15.47
C LEU A 135 9.26 -0.83 -15.07
N LYS A 136 8.16 -0.10 -14.96
CA LYS A 136 8.19 1.32 -14.56
C LYS A 136 8.68 1.50 -13.13
N GLU A 137 8.23 0.68 -12.19
CA GLU A 137 8.72 0.70 -10.80
C GLU A 137 10.22 0.34 -10.73
N LYS A 138 10.68 -0.62 -11.52
CA LYS A 138 12.10 -0.95 -11.61
C LYS A 138 12.93 0.22 -12.13
N LEU A 139 12.47 0.87 -13.20
CA LEU A 139 13.14 2.06 -13.73
C LEU A 139 13.16 3.18 -12.69
N ALA A 140 12.09 3.32 -11.90
CA ALA A 140 12.01 4.37 -10.89
C ALA A 140 13.02 4.15 -9.77
N PHE A 141 13.21 2.90 -9.38
CA PHE A 141 14.24 2.52 -8.42
C PHE A 141 15.66 2.73 -8.98
N GLN A 142 15.89 2.47 -10.26
CA GLN A 142 17.22 2.60 -10.88
C GLN A 142 17.63 4.05 -11.18
N TYR A 143 16.66 4.93 -11.43
CA TYR A 143 16.89 6.31 -11.87
C TYR A 143 16.28 7.34 -10.90
N SER A 144 16.19 7.01 -9.61
CA SER A 144 15.45 7.78 -8.61
C SER A 144 15.92 9.24 -8.43
N ASP A 145 17.12 9.59 -8.91
CA ASP A 145 17.73 10.93 -8.81
C ASP A 145 17.85 11.69 -10.15
N ASP A 146 17.47 11.11 -11.30
CA ASP A 146 18.04 11.57 -12.59
C ASP A 146 17.14 12.40 -13.53
N SER A 147 15.85 12.64 -13.26
CA SER A 147 15.08 13.58 -14.10
C SER A 147 13.69 13.98 -13.55
N PRO A 148 13.36 15.29 -13.44
CA PRO A 148 12.00 15.78 -13.18
C PRO A 148 10.96 15.28 -14.21
N ASP A 149 11.36 15.10 -15.47
CA ASP A 149 10.48 14.62 -16.54
C ASP A 149 10.10 13.14 -16.32
N TYR A 150 11.05 12.36 -15.78
CA TYR A 150 10.80 10.96 -15.43
C TYR A 150 9.76 10.84 -14.30
N HIS A 151 9.88 11.65 -13.24
CA HIS A 151 8.89 11.67 -12.16
C HIS A 151 7.50 12.07 -12.67
N THR A 152 7.42 13.06 -13.54
CA THR A 152 6.15 13.50 -14.15
C THR A 152 5.50 12.37 -14.95
N ALA A 153 6.24 11.77 -15.88
CA ALA A 153 5.73 10.67 -16.71
C ALA A 153 5.35 9.43 -15.88
N ARG A 154 6.06 9.15 -14.78
CA ARG A 154 5.69 8.08 -13.84
C ARG A 154 4.37 8.41 -13.15
N ASN A 155 4.24 9.61 -12.58
CA ASN A 155 3.06 10.02 -11.84
C ASN A 155 1.82 10.03 -12.73
N GLU A 156 1.96 10.46 -13.99
CA GLU A 156 0.89 10.39 -14.98
C GLU A 156 0.46 8.95 -15.27
N TYR A 157 1.42 8.04 -15.42
CA TYR A 157 1.11 6.63 -15.63
C TYR A 157 0.40 6.00 -14.43
N VAL A 158 0.91 6.21 -13.21
CA VAL A 158 0.29 5.69 -11.98
C VAL A 158 -1.13 6.24 -11.85
N SER A 159 -1.32 7.54 -12.11
CA SER A 159 -2.65 8.16 -12.08
C SER A 159 -3.59 7.57 -13.13
N SER A 160 -3.09 7.22 -14.33
CA SER A 160 -3.90 6.55 -15.35
C SER A 160 -4.27 5.13 -14.94
N LEU A 161 -3.30 4.37 -14.45
CA LEU A 161 -3.51 3.01 -13.94
C LEU A 161 -4.57 3.00 -12.84
N GLU A 162 -4.52 3.95 -11.90
CA GLU A 162 -5.52 4.08 -10.84
C GLU A 162 -6.92 4.33 -11.40
N ARG A 163 -7.08 5.22 -12.38
CA ARG A 163 -8.39 5.48 -13.01
C ARG A 163 -8.95 4.25 -13.71
N ASP A 164 -8.10 3.53 -14.45
CA ASP A 164 -8.50 2.31 -15.15
C ASP A 164 -8.90 1.22 -14.16
N ALA A 165 -8.10 1.04 -13.09
CA ALA A 165 -8.37 0.08 -12.03
C ALA A 165 -9.69 0.37 -11.31
N ILE A 166 -9.95 1.64 -10.95
CA ILE A 166 -11.21 2.05 -10.30
C ILE A 166 -12.39 1.75 -11.23
N SER A 167 -12.29 2.14 -12.51
CA SER A 167 -13.37 1.93 -13.50
C SER A 167 -13.67 0.44 -13.68
N TRP A 168 -12.63 -0.39 -13.78
CA TRP A 168 -12.76 -1.84 -13.84
C TRP A 168 -13.39 -2.41 -12.57
N TYR A 169 -12.93 -2.00 -11.40
CA TYR A 169 -13.43 -2.50 -10.11
C TYR A 169 -14.92 -2.16 -9.89
N GLN A 170 -15.34 -0.96 -10.28
CA GLN A 170 -16.74 -0.55 -10.26
C GLN A 170 -17.60 -1.35 -11.25
N SER A 171 -17.05 -1.73 -12.41
CA SER A 171 -17.77 -2.55 -13.40
C SER A 171 -18.07 -3.96 -12.90
N MET A 172 -17.24 -4.51 -12.00
CA MET A 172 -17.43 -5.83 -11.40
C MET A 172 -18.42 -5.86 -10.23
N LYS A 173 -18.69 -4.71 -9.60
CA LYS A 173 -19.64 -4.59 -8.47
C LYS A 173 -21.10 -4.38 -8.89
N ARG A 174 -21.36 -4.25 -10.20
CA ARG A 174 -22.70 -4.16 -10.78
C ARG A 174 -23.31 -5.55 -10.98
#